data_AF-A0A484KW67-F1
#
_entry.id   AF-A0A484KW67-F1
#
_cell.length_a   1.000
_cell.length_b   1.000
_cell.length_c   1.000
_cell.angle_alpha   90.00
_cell.angle_beta   90.00
_cell.angle_gamma   90.00
#
_symmetry.space_group_name_H-M   'P 1'
#
loop_
_entity.id
_entity.type
_entity.pdbx_description
1 polymer ?
#
loop_
_entity_poly.entity_id
_entity_poly.type
_entity_poly.pdbx_seq_one_letter_code
_entity_poly.pdbx_strand_id
1 'polypeptide(L)'
;MEHQLRLRDSIAESCLRSNHPILCQFCFGDNPRVTEAPYDNFCKTCARPFTRFRWRPYKDGRYKKTEICKPCCGSRLICQGCSIDLFSLLPDQVRDTAVRMSTNHAVMVKADEPLSEEVEAHDHFESHP
;
A
#
# COMPACT_ATOMS: atom_id res chain seq x y z
N MET A 1 -6.77 19.85 12.17
CA MET A 1 -6.22 18.80 13.05
C MET A 1 -6.86 17.43 12.79
N GLU A 2 -8.19 17.35 12.71
CA GLU A 2 -8.93 16.09 12.49
C GLU A 2 -8.60 15.38 11.17
N HIS A 3 -8.45 16.12 10.06
CA HIS A 3 -8.08 15.57 8.75
C HIS A 3 -6.69 14.91 8.74
N GLN A 4 -5.73 15.50 9.48
CA GLN A 4 -4.39 14.93 9.63
C GLN A 4 -4.45 13.60 10.39
N LEU A 5 -5.28 13.50 11.43
CA LEU A 5 -5.49 12.27 12.18
C LEU A 5 -6.13 11.19 11.31
N ARG A 6 -7.18 11.52 10.54
CA ARG A 6 -7.82 10.58 9.59
C ARG A 6 -6.84 10.01 8.55
N LEU A 7 -5.92 10.84 8.05
CA LEU A 7 -4.90 10.39 7.09
C LEU A 7 -3.88 9.45 7.74
N ARG A 8 -3.49 9.73 8.99
CA ARG A 8 -2.63 8.82 9.77
C ARG A 8 -3.30 7.47 10.00
N ASP A 9 -4.57 7.50 10.39
CA ASP A 9 -5.35 6.28 10.65
C ASP A 9 -5.51 5.45 9.39
N SER A 10 -5.80 6.10 8.25
CA SER A 10 -5.90 5.43 6.95
C SER A 10 -4.59 4.77 6.52
N ILE A 11 -3.45 5.46 6.69
CA ILE A 11 -2.13 4.87 6.38
C ILE A 11 -1.83 3.71 7.35
N ALA A 12 -2.09 3.88 8.64
CA ALA A 12 -1.86 2.84 9.65
C ALA A 12 -2.69 1.58 9.36
N GLU A 13 -3.96 1.74 8.99
CA GLU A 13 -4.85 0.66 8.62
C GLU A 13 -4.39 -0.04 7.33
N SER A 14 -4.01 0.73 6.32
CA SER A 14 -3.48 0.21 5.05
C SER A 14 -2.23 -0.64 5.28
N CYS A 15 -1.36 -0.24 6.21
CA CYS A 15 -0.17 -1.01 6.56
C CYS A 15 -0.49 -2.38 7.14
N LEU A 16 -1.58 -2.51 7.89
CA LEU A 16 -1.96 -3.76 8.54
C LEU A 16 -2.74 -4.70 7.62
N ARG A 17 -3.61 -4.14 6.78
CA ARG A 17 -4.54 -4.93 5.95
C ARG A 17 -4.00 -5.30 4.57
N SER A 18 -3.09 -4.50 4.02
CA SER A 18 -2.60 -4.72 2.65
C SER A 18 -1.76 -5.99 2.56
N ASN A 19 -1.90 -6.74 1.46
CA ASN A 19 -1.04 -7.88 1.12
C ASN A 19 0.29 -7.45 0.48
N HIS A 20 0.39 -6.24 -0.05
CA HIS A 20 1.58 -5.70 -0.71
C HIS A 20 2.43 -4.85 0.25
N PRO A 21 3.70 -4.50 -0.09
CA PRO A 21 4.49 -3.60 0.75
C PRO A 21 3.96 -2.16 0.67
N ILE A 22 4.09 -1.41 1.76
CA ILE A 22 3.81 0.02 1.80
C ILE A 22 5.10 0.80 1.56
N LEU A 23 5.19 1.46 0.42
CA LEU A 23 6.41 2.11 -0.08
C LEU A 23 6.12 3.56 -0.46
N CYS A 24 7.13 4.43 -0.34
CA CYS A 24 7.06 5.76 -0.92
C CYS A 24 7.19 5.73 -2.45
N GLN A 25 6.78 6.80 -3.12
CA GLN A 25 6.84 6.92 -4.59
C GLN A 25 8.24 6.61 -5.16
N PHE A 26 9.31 7.05 -4.48
CA PHE A 26 10.69 6.82 -4.89
C PHE A 26 11.17 5.39 -4.65
N CYS A 27 10.54 4.67 -3.72
CA CYS A 27 10.83 3.27 -3.49
C CYS A 27 10.09 2.36 -4.47
N PHE A 28 8.83 2.66 -4.78
CA PHE A 28 8.03 1.85 -5.70
C PHE A 28 8.51 1.97 -7.16
N GLY A 29 8.70 3.19 -7.67
CA GLY A 29 9.01 3.40 -9.10
C GLY A 29 7.83 3.05 -10.00
N ASP A 30 8.09 2.47 -11.19
CA ASP A 30 7.06 2.18 -12.21
C ASP A 30 6.86 0.68 -12.48
N ASN A 31 7.48 -0.19 -11.68
CA ASN A 31 7.40 -1.63 -11.89
C ASN A 31 6.43 -2.31 -10.90
N PRO A 32 5.35 -2.95 -11.38
CA PRO A 32 4.37 -3.60 -10.51
C PRO A 32 4.84 -4.94 -9.94
N ARG A 33 5.99 -5.49 -10.37
CA ARG A 33 6.42 -6.84 -9.98
C ARG A 33 7.13 -6.85 -8.62
N VAL A 34 6.50 -7.52 -7.67
CA VAL A 34 7.02 -7.75 -6.31
C VAL A 34 7.04 -9.25 -6.04
N THR A 35 8.11 -9.74 -5.41
CA THR A 35 8.20 -11.11 -4.91
C THR A 35 8.09 -11.10 -3.39
N GLU A 36 7.26 -11.97 -2.85
CA GLU A 36 7.06 -12.17 -1.42
C GLU A 36 7.86 -13.37 -0.91
N ALA A 37 8.45 -13.23 0.28
CA ALA A 37 9.11 -14.30 1.01
C ALA A 37 8.68 -14.24 2.50
N PRO A 38 7.79 -15.14 2.95
CA PRO A 38 7.32 -15.17 4.33
C PRO A 38 8.46 -15.42 5.32
N TYR A 39 8.51 -14.63 6.39
CA TYR A 39 9.46 -14.77 7.51
C TYR A 39 10.96 -14.83 7.13
N ASP A 40 11.33 -14.33 5.95
CA ASP A 40 12.68 -14.42 5.37
C ASP A 40 13.66 -13.34 5.90
N ASN A 41 13.18 -12.38 6.71
CA ASN A 41 14.03 -11.33 7.26
C ASN A 41 13.52 -10.82 8.61
N PHE A 42 14.38 -10.10 9.34
CA PHE A 42 14.07 -9.50 10.64
C PHE A 42 13.90 -7.98 10.51
N CYS A 43 12.85 -7.45 11.15
CA CYS A 43 12.55 -6.02 11.12
C CYS A 43 13.66 -5.23 11.82
N LYS A 44 14.22 -4.20 11.16
CA LYS A 44 15.26 -3.35 11.76
C LYS A 44 14.83 -2.57 13.01
N THR A 45 13.52 -2.38 13.19
CA THR A 45 12.96 -1.60 14.30
C THR A 45 12.63 -2.45 15.52
N CYS A 46 12.04 -3.62 15.33
CA CYS A 46 11.55 -4.46 16.45
C CYS A 46 12.19 -5.85 16.50
N ALA A 47 13.13 -6.15 15.60
CA ALA A 47 13.82 -7.43 15.49
C ALA A 47 12.91 -8.67 15.34
N ARG A 48 11.63 -8.48 14.99
CA ARG A 48 10.69 -9.59 14.74
C ARG A 48 10.82 -10.10 13.30
N PRO A 49 10.72 -11.42 13.07
CA PRO A 49 10.66 -11.96 11.73
C PRO A 49 9.39 -11.47 11.03
N PHE A 50 9.48 -11.18 9.73
CA PHE A 50 8.36 -10.67 8.95
C PHE A 50 8.46 -11.10 7.49
N THR A 51 7.35 -10.98 6.76
CA THR A 51 7.31 -11.16 5.32
C THR A 51 8.18 -10.11 4.62
N ARG A 52 9.20 -10.58 3.91
CA ARG A 52 10.07 -9.72 3.10
C ARG A 52 9.49 -9.61 1.70
N PHE A 53 9.41 -8.38 1.19
CA PHE A 53 9.12 -8.11 -0.21
C PHE A 53 10.39 -7.69 -0.91
N ARG A 54 10.57 -8.14 -2.16
CA ARG A 54 11.69 -7.78 -3.03
C ARG A 54 11.16 -7.36 -4.39
N TRP A 55 11.65 -6.23 -4.91
CA TRP A 55 11.19 -5.67 -6.19
C TRP A 55 12.31 -4.90 -6.89
N ARG A 56 12.09 -4.54 -8.15
CA ARG A 56 13.02 -3.73 -8.95
C ARG A 56 12.28 -2.47 -9.44
N PRO A 57 12.50 -1.28 -8.86
CA PRO A 57 11.66 -0.10 -9.12
C PRO A 57 11.61 0.36 -10.58
N TYR A 58 12.73 0.17 -11.30
CA TYR A 58 12.88 0.53 -12.72
C TYR A 58 13.43 -0.66 -13.49
N LYS A 59 13.16 -0.71 -14.80
CA LYS A 59 13.58 -1.81 -15.68
C LYS A 59 15.10 -2.08 -15.62
N ASP A 60 15.91 -1.05 -15.37
CA ASP A 60 17.36 -1.15 -15.22
C ASP A 60 17.88 -0.90 -13.79
N GLY A 61 16.99 -0.69 -12.82
CA GLY A 61 17.36 -0.34 -11.44
C GLY A 61 17.92 -1.51 -10.60
N ARG A 62 18.45 -1.20 -9.41
CA ARG A 62 18.82 -2.23 -8.42
C ARG A 62 17.58 -2.83 -7.75
N TYR A 63 17.65 -4.11 -7.37
CA TYR A 63 16.65 -4.70 -6.48
C TYR A 63 16.63 -4.00 -5.12
N LYS A 64 15.43 -3.59 -4.69
CA LYS A 64 15.13 -3.12 -3.34
C LYS A 64 14.42 -4.22 -2.56
N LYS A 65 14.39 -4.08 -1.23
CA LYS A 65 13.70 -4.99 -0.32
C LYS A 65 13.07 -4.21 0.84
N THR A 66 12.09 -4.81 1.51
CA THR A 66 11.57 -4.28 2.76
C THR A 66 12.55 -4.57 3.89
N GLU A 67 12.68 -3.60 4.80
CA GLU A 67 13.62 -3.61 5.92
C GLU A 67 12.90 -3.52 7.28
N ILE A 68 11.60 -3.18 7.27
CA ILE A 68 10.75 -3.11 8.45
C ILE A 68 9.43 -3.84 8.22
N CYS A 69 8.81 -4.32 9.30
CA CYS A 69 7.53 -5.00 9.24
C CYS A 69 6.35 -4.03 9.09
N LYS A 70 5.22 -4.55 8.60
CA LYS A 70 3.94 -3.85 8.44
C LYS A 70 3.47 -3.12 9.72
N PRO A 71 3.51 -3.71 10.93
CA PRO A 71 3.16 -2.99 12.16
C PRO A 71 4.07 -1.80 12.49
N CYS A 72 5.38 -1.91 12.25
CA CYS A 72 6.31 -0.80 12.47
C CYS A 72 6.12 0.32 11.43
N CYS A 73 5.75 -0.03 10.20
CA CYS A 73 5.35 0.91 9.17
C CYS A 73 4.10 1.70 9.57
N GLY A 74 3.04 1.02 10.04
CA GLY A 74 1.78 1.68 10.42
C GLY A 74 1.88 2.54 11.67
N SER A 75 2.59 2.08 12.71
CA SER A 75 2.74 2.83 13.97
C SER A 75 3.61 4.09 13.85
N ARG A 76 4.58 4.09 12.92
CA ARG A 76 5.52 5.21 12.73
C ARG A 76 5.30 5.98 11.43
N LEU A 77 4.40 5.51 10.58
CA LEU A 77 4.08 6.10 9.27
C LEU A 77 5.31 6.26 8.36
N ILE A 78 6.20 5.27 8.38
CA ILE A 78 7.45 5.27 7.61
C ILE A 78 7.43 4.20 6.50
N CYS A 79 8.11 4.45 5.39
CA CYS A 79 8.23 3.55 4.25
C CYS A 79 8.91 2.22 4.63
N GLN A 80 8.36 1.08 4.17
CA GLN A 80 8.93 -0.23 4.47
C GLN A 80 10.31 -0.48 3.86
N GLY A 81 10.66 0.21 2.78
CA GLY A 81 11.93 0.06 2.08
C GLY A 81 13.04 0.97 2.62
N CYS A 82 12.79 2.28 2.65
CA CYS A 82 13.81 3.26 3.04
C CYS A 82 13.72 3.72 4.50
N SER A 83 12.68 3.34 5.25
CA SER A 83 12.44 3.81 6.63
C SER A 83 12.31 5.34 6.76
N ILE A 84 12.00 6.03 5.67
CA ILE A 84 11.72 7.48 5.64
C ILE A 84 10.22 7.69 5.87
N ASP A 85 9.89 8.76 6.60
CA ASP A 85 8.53 9.21 6.88
C ASP A 85 7.69 9.41 5.60
N LEU A 86 6.53 8.76 5.54
CA LEU A 86 5.59 8.82 4.41
C LEU A 86 4.78 10.13 4.40
N PHE A 87 4.69 10.80 5.56
CA PHE A 87 4.03 12.09 5.71
C PHE A 87 4.86 13.25 5.14
N SER A 88 6.19 13.14 5.15
CA SER A 88 7.12 14.13 4.58
C SER A 88 6.98 14.34 3.06
N LEU A 89 6.21 13.47 2.40
CA LEU A 89 5.92 13.52 0.96
C LEU A 89 4.58 14.22 0.65
N LEU A 90 3.84 14.66 1.67
CA LEU A 90 2.64 15.45 1.50
C LEU A 90 3.04 16.93 1.40
N PRO A 91 2.69 17.64 0.31
CA PRO A 91 3.01 19.06 0.16
C PRO A 91 2.53 19.87 1.36
N ASP A 92 3.25 20.92 1.75
CA ASP A 92 2.88 21.84 2.84
C ASP A 92 1.45 22.38 2.67
N GLN A 93 1.04 22.58 1.42
CA GLN A 93 -0.32 22.97 1.04
C GLN A 93 -1.36 21.90 1.36
N VAL A 94 -1.03 20.60 1.36
CA VAL A 94 -1.94 19.50 1.79
C VAL A 94 -1.93 19.33 3.31
N ARG A 95 -0.89 19.82 3.99
CA ARG A 95 -0.91 19.96 5.46
C ARG A 95 -2.02 20.90 5.93
N ASP A 96 -2.21 22.01 5.19
CA ASP A 96 -3.24 23.02 5.46
C ASP A 96 -4.55 22.84 4.66
N THR A 97 -4.50 22.22 3.47
CA THR A 97 -5.64 22.07 2.52
C THR A 97 -6.22 20.64 2.47
N ALA A 98 -5.74 19.68 3.26
CA ALA A 98 -6.48 18.41 3.47
C ALA A 98 -7.90 18.63 4.08
N VAL A 99 -8.22 19.87 4.47
CA VAL A 99 -9.54 20.37 4.85
C VAL A 99 -10.51 20.50 3.65
N ARG A 100 -10.05 20.41 2.40
CA ARG A 100 -10.93 20.48 1.23
C ARG A 100 -10.47 19.51 0.15
N MET A 101 -11.40 18.66 -0.28
CA MET A 101 -11.39 17.84 -1.50
C MET A 101 -11.04 16.35 -1.31
N SER A 102 -12.08 15.57 -1.56
CA SER A 102 -12.10 14.16 -1.89
C SER A 102 -11.23 13.84 -3.12
N THR A 103 -10.80 12.57 -3.18
CA THR A 103 -10.19 11.82 -4.31
C THR A 103 -8.75 12.17 -4.71
N ASN A 104 -7.93 11.10 -4.82
CA ASN A 104 -6.58 11.02 -5.38
C ASN A 104 -5.40 11.53 -4.52
N HIS A 105 -4.99 10.75 -3.52
CA HIS A 105 -3.62 10.85 -2.96
C HIS A 105 -2.89 9.51 -3.07
N ALA A 106 -1.81 9.50 -3.85
CA ALA A 106 -0.99 8.32 -4.13
C ALA A 106 -0.20 7.85 -2.89
N VAL A 107 -0.88 7.13 -2.00
CA VAL A 107 -0.27 5.91 -1.45
C VAL A 107 -0.63 4.84 -2.47
N MET A 108 0.36 4.28 -3.17
CA MET A 108 0.11 3.18 -4.10
C MET A 108 -0.25 1.93 -3.30
N VAL A 109 -1.51 1.87 -2.89
CA VAL A 109 -2.23 0.66 -2.57
C VAL A 109 -2.84 0.22 -3.90
N LYS A 110 -2.27 -0.81 -4.53
CA LYS A 110 -3.06 -1.51 -5.54
C LYS A 110 -4.15 -2.23 -4.77
N ALA A 111 -5.37 -1.70 -4.87
CA ALA A 111 -6.56 -2.37 -4.38
C ALA A 111 -6.60 -3.79 -4.94
N ASP A 112 -6.87 -4.76 -4.07
CA ASP A 112 -7.24 -6.09 -4.48
C ASP A 112 -8.44 -5.95 -5.42
N GLU A 113 -8.27 -6.31 -6.69
CA GLU A 113 -9.37 -6.42 -7.64
C GLU A 113 -10.30 -7.53 -7.11
N PRO A 114 -11.57 -7.23 -6.78
CA PRO A 114 -12.48 -8.26 -6.32
C PRO A 114 -12.77 -9.20 -7.49
N LEU A 115 -12.60 -10.50 -7.26
CA LEU A 115 -13.13 -11.55 -8.14
C LEU A 115 -14.58 -11.21 -8.45
N SER A 116 -14.88 -11.17 -9.75
CA SER A 116 -16.18 -10.89 -10.34
C SER A 116 -17.33 -11.65 -9.66
N GLU A 117 -18.33 -10.90 -9.18
CA GLU A 117 -19.70 -11.38 -9.09
C GLU A 117 -20.21 -11.58 -10.52
N GLU A 118 -20.30 -12.84 -10.96
CA GLU A 118 -21.11 -13.17 -12.12
C GLU A 118 -22.57 -13.08 -11.71
N VAL A 119 -23.20 -11.99 -12.12
CA VAL A 119 -24.64 -11.79 -12.10
C VAL A 119 -25.30 -12.82 -13.03
N GLU A 120 -25.98 -13.82 -12.47
CA GLU A 120 -26.87 -14.69 -13.23
C GLU A 120 -28.04 -13.86 -13.76
N ALA A 121 -27.91 -13.38 -14.99
CA ALA A 121 -29.01 -12.83 -15.75
C ALA A 121 -29.98 -13.97 -16.09
N HIS A 122 -31.18 -13.87 -15.53
CA HIS A 122 -32.39 -14.53 -16.01
C HIS A 122 -32.48 -14.41 -17.53
N ASP A 123 -32.47 -15.55 -18.23
CA ASP A 123 -33.04 -15.61 -19.57
C ASP A 123 -34.32 -16.46 -19.55
N HIS A 124 -35.38 -15.81 -19.98
CA HIS A 124 -36.74 -16.28 -20.03
C HIS A 124 -36.92 -16.98 -21.37
N PHE A 125 -36.77 -18.31 -21.42
CA PHE A 125 -37.12 -19.06 -22.62
C PHE A 125 -38.56 -19.54 -22.53
N GLU A 126 -39.46 -18.82 -23.20
CA GLU A 126 -40.78 -19.28 -23.61
C GLU A 126 -40.66 -20.63 -24.34
N SER A 127 -41.27 -21.67 -23.77
CA SER A 127 -41.49 -22.94 -24.44
C SER A 127 -42.89 -22.98 -25.03
N HIS A 128 -42.99 -22.97 -26.36
CA HIS A 128 -44.07 -23.58 -27.16
C HIS A 128 -43.56 -23.81 -28.59
N PRO A 129 -44.07 -24.81 -29.33
CA PRO A 129 -45.37 -25.47 -29.21
C PRO A 129 -45.34 -26.83 -28.51
#